data_AF-A0A835IJT5-F1
#
_entry.id   AF-A0A835IJT5-F1
#
_cell.length_a   1.000
_cell.length_b   1.000
_cell.length_c   1.000
_cell.angle_alpha   90.00
_cell.angle_beta   90.00
_cell.angle_gamma   90.00
#
_symmetry.space_group_name_H-M   'P 1'
#
loop_
_entity.id
_entity.type
_entity.pdbx_description
1 polymer ?
#
loop_
_entity_poly.entity_id
_entity_poly.type
_entity_poly.pdbx_seq_one_letter_code
_entity_poly.pdbx_strand_id
1 'polypeptide(L)'
;MQQGGGSEIEVTWEDQQNINKFGRLNNRFHEIEDEIKNAKERNENFEDASNELILTDEEVIRFQIGEVFVHMPNEEVESRIEEMKEVTSKKLENLEEEKESVLAQMAELKKILYGKFNDSINLEED
;
A
#
# COMPACT_ATOMS: atom_id res chain seq x y z
N MET A 1 -1.33 -42.41 30.13
CA MET A 1 -0.41 -41.25 30.19
C MET A 1 0.40 -41.28 28.91
N GLN A 2 0.08 -40.41 27.95
CA GLN A 2 0.84 -40.29 26.70
C GLN A 2 1.83 -39.15 26.91
N GLN A 3 3.12 -39.48 26.88
CA GLN A 3 4.20 -38.52 26.99
C GLN A 3 4.13 -37.57 25.79
N GLY A 4 3.87 -36.29 26.05
CA GLY A 4 4.05 -35.21 25.10
C GLY A 4 5.54 -34.98 24.90
N GLY A 5 6.14 -35.73 23.97
CA GLY A 5 7.51 -35.50 23.49
C GLY A 5 7.57 -34.33 22.52
N GLY A 6 7.07 -33.17 22.92
CA GLY A 6 7.37 -31.92 22.23
C GLY A 6 8.76 -31.50 22.67
N SER A 7 9.76 -31.66 21.81
CA SER A 7 11.01 -30.91 21.98
C SER A 7 10.62 -29.44 22.03
N GLU A 8 10.74 -28.80 23.20
CA GLU A 8 10.67 -27.34 23.32
C GLU A 8 11.72 -26.78 22.35
N ILE A 9 11.26 -26.28 21.20
CA ILE A 9 12.14 -25.73 20.19
C ILE A 9 12.76 -24.47 20.82
N GLU A 10 14.07 -24.49 21.02
CA GLU A 10 14.78 -23.37 21.60
C GLU A 10 14.69 -22.16 20.66
N VAL A 11 14.08 -21.07 21.15
CA VAL A 11 13.95 -19.81 20.42
C VAL A 11 15.22 -19.00 20.66
N THR A 12 16.00 -18.77 19.60
CA THR A 12 17.19 -17.93 19.68
C THR A 12 16.81 -16.46 19.53
N TRP A 13 17.73 -15.58 19.91
CA TRP A 13 17.54 -14.14 19.70
C TRP A 13 17.36 -13.79 18.21
N GLU A 14 18.08 -14.46 17.32
CA GLU A 14 17.97 -14.27 15.86
C GLU A 14 16.57 -14.66 15.34
N ASP A 15 15.99 -15.74 15.85
CA ASP A 15 14.62 -16.12 15.50
C ASP A 15 13.62 -15.04 15.92
N GLN A 16 13.77 -14.52 17.14
CA GLN A 16 12.89 -13.45 17.63
C GLN A 16 13.04 -12.17 16.80
N GLN A 17 14.25 -11.87 16.31
CA GLN A 17 14.45 -10.77 15.38
C GLN A 17 13.73 -11.00 14.04
N ASN A 18 13.80 -12.23 13.50
CA ASN A 18 13.11 -12.60 12.27
C ASN A 18 11.59 -12.53 12.43
N ILE A 19 11.05 -13.00 13.56
CA ILE A 19 9.62 -12.88 13.92
C ILE A 19 9.21 -11.40 13.99
N ASN A 20 9.97 -10.58 14.70
CA ASN A 20 9.68 -9.15 14.82
C ASN A 20 9.78 -8.43 13.46
N LYS A 21 10.73 -8.83 12.62
CA LYS A 21 10.88 -8.30 11.26
C LYS A 21 9.69 -8.69 10.38
N PHE A 22 9.26 -9.94 10.45
CA PHE A 22 8.07 -10.41 9.74
C PHE A 22 6.83 -9.59 10.15
N GLY A 23 6.59 -9.41 11.45
CA GLY A 23 5.48 -8.58 11.93
C GLY A 23 5.52 -7.13 11.43
N ARG A 24 6.69 -6.50 11.36
CA ARG A 24 6.83 -5.15 10.79
C ARG A 24 6.55 -5.11 9.29
N LEU A 25 7.05 -6.10 8.54
CA LEU A 25 6.81 -6.20 7.10
C LEU A 25 5.32 -6.43 6.82
N ASN A 26 4.67 -7.25 7.62
CA ASN A 26 3.24 -7.53 7.52
C ASN A 26 2.39 -6.26 7.75
N ASN A 27 2.69 -5.48 8.79
CA ASN A 27 2.01 -4.19 9.01
C ASN A 27 2.25 -3.24 7.83
N ARG A 28 3.48 -3.17 7.32
CA ARG A 28 3.81 -2.33 6.17
C ARG A 28 3.09 -2.79 4.90
N PHE A 29 2.91 -4.09 4.71
CA PHE A 29 2.15 -4.65 3.60
C PHE A 29 0.71 -4.12 3.59
N HIS A 30 0.00 -4.18 4.73
CA HIS A 30 -1.35 -3.64 4.86
C HIS A 30 -1.43 -2.14 4.61
N GLU A 31 -0.48 -1.38 5.17
CA GLU A 31 -0.38 0.07 4.90
C GLU A 31 -0.23 0.34 3.40
N ILE A 32 0.63 -0.41 2.71
CA ILE A 32 0.82 -0.28 1.26
C ILE A 32 -0.46 -0.66 0.50
N GLU A 33 -1.17 -1.72 0.89
CA GLU A 33 -2.43 -2.09 0.24
C GLU A 33 -3.49 -1.00 0.37
N ASP A 34 -3.62 -0.39 1.55
CA ASP A 34 -4.49 0.75 1.78
C ASP A 34 -4.05 1.98 0.97
N GLU A 35 -2.75 2.27 0.92
CA GLU A 35 -2.21 3.36 0.12
C GLU A 35 -2.47 3.16 -1.39
N ILE A 36 -2.33 1.93 -1.90
CA ILE A 36 -2.63 1.55 -3.29
C ILE A 36 -4.11 1.77 -3.58
N LYS A 37 -4.99 1.29 -2.70
CA LYS A 37 -6.43 1.48 -2.85
C LYS A 37 -6.80 2.96 -2.92
N ASN A 38 -6.30 3.76 -1.98
CA ASN A 38 -6.52 5.21 -1.96
C ASN A 38 -5.97 5.91 -3.21
N ALA A 39 -4.82 5.48 -3.73
CA ALA A 39 -4.24 6.04 -4.95
C ALA A 39 -5.10 5.71 -6.19
N LYS A 40 -5.64 4.48 -6.28
CA LYS A 40 -6.57 4.07 -7.35
C LYS A 40 -7.86 4.89 -7.32
N GLU A 41 -8.48 5.03 -6.14
CA GLU A 41 -9.67 5.87 -5.97
C GLU A 41 -9.40 7.34 -6.33
N ARG A 42 -8.23 7.89 -5.99
CA ARG A 42 -7.86 9.26 -6.41
C ARG A 42 -7.70 9.40 -7.92
N ASN A 43 -7.06 8.45 -8.58
CA ASN A 43 -6.92 8.47 -10.04
C ASN A 43 -8.28 8.40 -10.74
N GLU A 44 -9.20 7.57 -10.25
CA GLU A 44 -10.58 7.51 -10.74
C GLU A 44 -11.29 8.85 -10.57
N ASN A 45 -11.20 9.46 -9.38
CA ASN A 45 -11.78 10.79 -9.14
C ASN A 45 -11.20 11.88 -10.06
N PHE A 46 -9.91 11.83 -10.38
CA PHE A 46 -9.31 12.76 -11.33
C PHE A 46 -9.76 12.51 -12.76
N GLU A 47 -9.98 11.25 -13.15
CA GLU A 47 -10.54 10.90 -14.45
C GLU A 47 -11.96 11.42 -14.59
N ASP A 48 -12.81 11.20 -13.58
CA ASP A 48 -14.17 11.73 -13.54
C ASP A 48 -14.17 13.26 -13.61
N ALA A 49 -13.33 13.94 -12.81
CA ALA A 49 -13.21 15.39 -12.85
C ALA A 49 -12.77 15.92 -14.23
N SER A 50 -11.85 15.20 -14.89
CA SER A 50 -11.41 15.53 -16.25
C SER A 50 -12.53 15.37 -17.27
N ASN A 51 -13.34 14.32 -17.16
CA ASN A 51 -14.48 14.08 -18.03
C ASN A 51 -15.55 15.18 -17.86
N GLU A 52 -15.86 15.56 -16.62
CA GLU A 52 -16.78 16.67 -16.34
C GLU A 52 -16.25 18.02 -16.86
N LEU A 53 -14.94 18.25 -16.79
CA LEU A 53 -14.31 19.46 -17.30
C LEU A 53 -14.46 19.61 -18.83
N ILE A 54 -14.49 18.49 -19.55
CA ILE A 54 -14.70 18.46 -21.01
C ILE A 54 -16.17 18.77 -21.37
N LEU A 55 -17.10 18.40 -20.49
CA LEU A 55 -18.55 18.58 -20.72
C LEU A 55 -19.05 19.98 -20.37
N THR A 56 -18.29 20.77 -19.62
CA THR A 56 -18.70 22.10 -19.18
C THR A 56 -18.40 23.18 -20.23
N ASP A 57 -19.35 24.10 -20.41
CA ASP A 57 -19.17 25.31 -21.22
C ASP A 57 -18.56 26.47 -20.39
N GLU A 58 -18.19 26.24 -19.12
CA GLU A 58 -17.62 27.26 -18.24
C GLU A 58 -16.14 27.56 -18.57
N GLU A 59 -15.83 28.81 -18.89
CA GLU A 59 -14.44 29.28 -19.11
C GLU A 59 -13.61 29.33 -17.82
N VAL A 60 -14.26 29.45 -16.66
CA VAL A 60 -13.63 29.62 -15.35
C VAL A 60 -14.23 28.65 -14.35
N ILE A 61 -13.36 27.85 -13.74
CA ILE A 61 -13.71 26.78 -12.81
C ILE A 61 -13.28 27.16 -11.40
N ARG A 62 -14.08 26.76 -10.41
CA ARG A 62 -13.74 26.90 -8.98
C ARG A 62 -12.91 25.71 -8.53
N PHE A 63 -11.59 25.88 -8.49
CA PHE A 63 -10.65 24.86 -8.05
C PHE A 63 -10.40 24.94 -6.53
N GLN A 64 -10.54 23.81 -5.83
CA GLN A 64 -10.35 23.75 -4.37
C GLN A 64 -8.86 23.59 -4.01
N ILE A 65 -8.36 24.44 -3.13
CA ILE A 65 -7.01 24.34 -2.54
C ILE A 65 -7.17 24.41 -1.02
N GLY A 66 -6.97 23.27 -0.34
CA GLY A 66 -7.24 23.16 1.09
C GLY A 66 -8.71 23.44 1.40
N GLU A 67 -8.98 24.55 2.09
CA GLU A 67 -10.33 24.95 2.53
C GLU A 67 -10.96 26.07 1.69
N VAL A 68 -10.27 26.55 0.64
CA VAL A 68 -10.74 27.67 -0.18
C VAL A 68 -10.90 27.28 -1.65
N PHE A 69 -11.75 28.00 -2.38
CA PHE A 69 -11.91 27.88 -3.83
C PHE A 69 -11.30 29.07 -4.54
N VAL A 70 -10.51 28.79 -5.57
CA VAL A 70 -9.88 29.79 -6.45
C VAL A 70 -10.53 29.68 -7.82
N HIS A 71 -10.84 30.82 -8.43
CA HIS A 71 -11.33 30.86 -9.81
C HIS A 71 -10.13 30.72 -10.75
N MET A 72 -10.17 29.71 -11.61
CA MET A 72 -9.09 29.36 -12.51
C MET A 72 -9.63 29.13 -13.93
N PRO A 73 -8.88 29.52 -14.98
CA PRO A 73 -9.23 29.16 -16.35
C PRO A 73 -9.33 27.65 -16.52
N ASN A 74 -10.28 27.20 -17.34
CA ASN A 74 -10.51 25.78 -17.62
C ASN A 74 -9.21 25.06 -18.06
N GLU A 75 -8.46 25.64 -19.01
CA GLU A 75 -7.17 25.10 -19.48
C GLU A 75 -6.13 24.91 -18.36
N GLU A 76 -6.09 25.81 -17.37
CA GLU A 76 -5.17 25.66 -16.24
C GLU A 76 -5.62 24.53 -15.30
N VAL A 77 -6.92 24.36 -15.10
CA VAL A 77 -7.46 23.25 -14.31
C VAL A 77 -7.20 21.91 -14.98
N GLU A 78 -7.36 21.82 -16.30
CA GLU A 78 -7.05 20.62 -17.09
C GLU A 78 -5.59 20.20 -16.91
N SER A 79 -4.66 21.14 -17.11
CA SER A 79 -3.22 20.88 -16.94
C SER A 79 -2.87 20.42 -15.52
N ARG A 80 -3.54 20.97 -14.49
CA ARG A 80 -3.30 20.55 -13.10
C ARG A 80 -3.85 19.17 -12.80
N ILE A 81 -5.04 18.84 -13.32
CA ILE A 81 -5.61 17.51 -13.17
C ILE A 81 -4.68 16.46 -13.80
N GLU A 82 -4.13 16.75 -14.98
CA GLU A 82 -3.17 15.86 -15.63
C GLU A 82 -1.88 15.67 -14.81
N GLU A 83 -1.29 16.76 -14.29
CA GLU A 83 -0.12 16.66 -13.41
C GLU A 83 -0.42 15.84 -12.14
N MET A 84 -1.60 16.04 -11.53
CA MET A 84 -2.02 15.26 -10.37
C MET A 84 -2.21 13.77 -10.68
N LYS A 85 -2.75 13.43 -11.87
CA LYS A 85 -2.85 12.05 -12.36
C LYS A 85 -1.48 11.42 -12.58
N GLU A 86 -0.55 12.13 -13.21
CA GLU A 86 0.82 11.64 -13.44
C GLU A 86 1.54 11.35 -12.12
N VAL A 87 1.49 12.31 -11.17
CA VAL A 87 2.10 12.15 -9.85
C VAL A 87 1.49 10.98 -9.09
N THR A 88 0.16 10.85 -9.11
CA THR A 88 -0.54 9.79 -8.39
C THR A 88 -0.28 8.42 -9.02
N SER A 89 -0.23 8.34 -10.35
CA SER A 89 0.09 7.12 -11.10
C SER A 89 1.53 6.66 -10.85
N LYS A 90 2.49 7.59 -10.82
CA LYS A 90 3.88 7.27 -10.46
C LYS A 90 3.99 6.83 -9.00
N LYS A 91 3.22 7.43 -8.09
CA LYS A 91 3.16 6.96 -6.70
C LYS A 91 2.61 5.53 -6.64
N LEU A 92 1.58 5.22 -7.43
CA LEU A 92 0.98 3.90 -7.49
C LEU A 92 1.99 2.85 -7.98
N GLU A 93 2.75 3.14 -9.04
CA GLU A 93 3.82 2.25 -9.54
C GLU A 93 4.85 1.95 -8.45
N ASN A 94 5.37 2.97 -7.76
CA ASN A 94 6.33 2.79 -6.67
C ASN A 94 5.76 1.95 -5.51
N LEU A 95 4.47 2.13 -5.17
CA LEU A 95 3.82 1.36 -4.11
C LEU A 95 3.65 -0.11 -4.52
N GLU A 96 3.34 -0.39 -5.79
CA GLU A 96 3.25 -1.75 -6.30
C GLU A 96 4.62 -2.45 -6.29
N GLU A 97 5.70 -1.76 -6.67
CA GLU A 97 7.07 -2.27 -6.53
C GLU A 97 7.45 -2.53 -5.06
N GLU A 98 7.10 -1.61 -4.14
CA GLU A 98 7.35 -1.78 -2.71
C GLU A 98 6.58 -2.99 -2.16
N LYS A 99 5.32 -3.16 -2.57
CA LYS A 99 4.49 -4.31 -2.20
C LYS A 99 5.15 -5.64 -2.60
N GLU A 100 5.64 -5.73 -3.83
CA GLU A 100 6.33 -6.94 -4.33
C GLU A 100 7.61 -7.23 -3.52
N SER A 101 8.39 -6.19 -3.23
CA SER A 101 9.60 -6.31 -2.39
C SER A 101 9.29 -6.78 -0.97
N VAL A 102 8.24 -6.24 -0.35
CA VAL A 102 7.79 -6.64 1.00
C VAL A 102 7.32 -8.10 1.00
N LEU A 103 6.51 -8.50 0.01
CA LEU A 103 6.05 -9.89 -0.14
C LEU A 103 7.22 -10.86 -0.33
N ALA A 104 8.21 -10.50 -1.13
CA ALA A 104 9.41 -11.32 -1.32
C ALA A 104 10.19 -11.51 -0.01
N GLN A 105 10.37 -10.44 0.76
CA GLN A 105 11.04 -10.50 2.06
C GLN A 105 10.25 -11.32 3.09
N MET A 106 8.93 -11.17 3.12
CA MET A 106 8.04 -11.97 3.98
C MET A 106 8.10 -13.45 3.61
N ALA A 107 8.06 -13.79 2.32
CA ALA A 107 8.14 -15.18 1.86
C ALA A 107 9.46 -15.86 2.28
N GLU A 108 10.58 -15.14 2.22
CA GLU A 108 11.87 -15.66 2.67
C GLU A 108 11.89 -15.90 4.19
N LEU A 109 11.44 -14.91 4.98
CA LEU A 109 11.34 -15.06 6.43
C LEU A 109 10.37 -16.19 6.83
N LYS A 110 9.25 -16.34 6.10
CA LYS A 110 8.28 -17.41 6.32
C LYS A 110 8.93 -18.78 6.15
N LYS A 111 9.73 -19.00 5.09
CA LYS A 111 10.48 -20.25 4.89
C LYS A 111 11.46 -20.52 6.02
N ILE A 112 12.22 -19.51 6.45
CA ILE A 112 13.20 -19.64 7.55
C ILE A 112 12.49 -20.05 8.85
N LEU A 113 11.41 -19.35 9.19
CA LEU A 113 10.69 -19.56 10.44
C LEU A 113 9.93 -20.89 10.46
N TYR A 114 9.21 -21.26 9.39
CA TYR A 114 8.56 -22.58 9.31
C TYR A 114 9.56 -23.73 9.21
N GLY A 115 10.72 -23.52 8.57
CA GLY A 115 11.78 -24.53 8.52
C GLY A 115 12.32 -24.90 9.90
N LYS A 116 12.25 -23.98 10.86
CA LYS A 116 12.72 -24.19 12.24
C LYS A 116 11.60 -24.56 13.22
N PHE A 117 10.48 -23.86 13.17
CA PHE A 117 9.40 -23.98 14.16
C PHE A 117 8.27 -24.91 13.69
N ASN A 118 8.18 -25.24 12.40
CA ASN A 118 7.14 -26.06 11.79
C ASN A 118 5.74 -25.64 12.29
N ASP A 119 4.96 -26.55 12.86
CA ASP A 119 3.60 -26.30 13.38
C ASP A 119 3.58 -25.46 14.68
N SER A 120 4.74 -25.11 15.24
CA SER A 120 4.84 -24.34 16.50
C SER A 120 4.78 -22.82 16.29
N ILE A 121 4.71 -22.36 15.03
CA ILE A 121 4.54 -20.94 14.69
C ILE A 121 3.39 -20.76 13.70
N ASN A 122 2.61 -19.69 13.88
CA ASN A 122 1.61 -19.27 12.90
C ASN A 122 1.97 -17.89 12.35
N LEU A 123 2.20 -17.82 11.03
CA LEU A 123 2.52 -16.60 10.28
C LEU A 123 1.52 -16.38 9.13
N GLU A 124 0.45 -17.17 9.08
CA GLU A 124 -0.69 -16.94 8.19
C GLU A 124 -1.57 -15.82 8.78
N GLU A 125 -2.16 -15.01 7.90
CA GLU A 125 -3.23 -14.08 8.29
C GLU A 125 -4.59 -14.72 8.03
N ASP A 126 -5.57 -14.40 8.89
CA ASP A 126 -7.00 -14.68 8.65
C ASP A 126 -7.59 -13.72 7.59
#